data_AF-A0A931SB32-F1
#
_entry.id   AF-A0A931SB32-F1
#
_cell.length_a   1.000
_cell.length_b   1.000
_cell.length_c   1.000
_cell.angle_alpha   90.00
_cell.angle_beta   90.00
_cell.angle_gamma   90.00
#
_symmetry.space_group_name_H-M   'P 1'
#
loop_
_entity.id
_entity.type
_entity.pdbx_description
1 polymer ?
#
loop_
_entity_poly.entity_id
_entity_poly.type
_entity_poly.pdbx_seq_one_letter_code
_entity_poly.pdbx_strand_id
1 'polypeptide(L)'
;MRPRNARESASPYNVPKLPRIPSALVLRALKRARFYEYHQTGSHVQLRHPEKLSLRITIPFHRKDFAPKTLKTIIKQAGLTVDEFLKLL
;
A
#
# COMPACT_ATOMS: atom_id res chain seq x y z
N MET A 1 -17.67 29.12 -41.53
CA MET A 1 -18.28 27.79 -41.30
C MET A 1 -17.29 26.91 -40.52
N ARG A 2 -17.77 26.10 -39.56
CA ARG A 2 -16.98 25.26 -38.62
C ARG A 2 -16.29 24.08 -39.33
N PRO A 3 -15.24 23.50 -38.73
CA PRO A 3 -15.45 22.32 -37.87
C PRO A 3 -14.94 22.58 -36.44
N ARG A 4 -15.69 22.33 -35.36
CA ARG A 4 -15.91 21.02 -34.72
C ARG A 4 -14.59 20.24 -34.58
N ASN A 5 -13.91 20.42 -33.45
CA ASN A 5 -13.27 19.28 -32.81
C ASN A 5 -13.35 19.40 -31.28
N ALA A 6 -14.12 18.48 -30.72
CA ALA A 6 -14.12 18.11 -29.31
C ALA A 6 -13.14 16.93 -29.12
N ARG A 7 -12.72 16.71 -27.85
CA ARG A 7 -11.71 15.75 -27.37
C ARG A 7 -10.28 16.24 -27.61
N GLU A 8 -9.45 16.41 -26.60
CA GLU A 8 -9.13 15.38 -25.61
C GLU A 8 -9.31 15.82 -24.15
N SER A 9 -9.99 14.93 -23.44
CA SER A 9 -10.35 14.99 -22.05
C SER A 9 -9.13 14.88 -21.14
N ALA A 10 -9.25 15.49 -19.96
CA ALA A 10 -8.36 15.37 -18.81
C ALA A 10 -7.63 14.01 -18.73
N SER A 11 -6.32 14.06 -18.53
CA SER A 11 -5.48 12.89 -18.37
C SER A 11 -6.05 11.96 -17.26
N PRO A 12 -6.31 10.68 -17.58
CA PRO A 12 -7.06 9.73 -16.77
C PRO A 12 -6.20 9.09 -15.67
N TYR A 13 -5.42 9.88 -14.94
CA TYR A 13 -4.78 9.38 -13.72
C TYR A 13 -5.84 9.24 -12.64
N ASN A 14 -6.67 8.21 -12.79
CA ASN A 14 -7.44 7.59 -11.75
C ASN A 14 -6.44 7.23 -10.66
N VAL A 15 -6.26 8.14 -9.69
CA VAL A 15 -5.49 7.86 -8.49
C VAL A 15 -6.03 6.52 -7.99
N PRO A 16 -5.21 5.45 -7.93
CA PRO A 16 -5.73 4.16 -7.58
C PRO A 16 -6.37 4.31 -6.21
N LYS A 17 -7.71 4.26 -6.17
CA LYS A 17 -8.46 4.28 -4.93
C LYS A 17 -8.04 3.03 -4.20
N LEU A 18 -7.25 3.21 -3.14
CA LEU A 18 -6.77 2.10 -2.33
C LEU A 18 -8.00 1.28 -1.90
N PRO A 19 -8.11 0.01 -2.34
CA PRO A 19 -9.21 -0.83 -1.91
C PRO A 19 -9.11 -1.04 -0.40
N ARG A 20 -10.26 -1.19 0.26
CA ARG A 20 -10.28 -1.65 1.65
C ARG A 20 -9.90 -3.12 1.62
N ILE A 21 -8.71 -3.43 2.10
CA ILE A 21 -8.18 -4.80 2.12
C ILE A 21 -7.90 -5.26 3.53
N PRO A 22 -8.05 -6.57 3.79
CA PRO A 22 -7.75 -7.15 5.08
C PRO A 22 -6.25 -7.09 5.39
N SER A 23 -5.95 -7.06 6.69
CA SER A 23 -4.58 -7.07 7.22
C SER A 23 -3.74 -8.23 6.70
N ALA A 24 -4.36 -9.39 6.46
CA ALA A 24 -3.72 -10.56 5.88
C ALA A 24 -3.16 -10.32 4.47
N LEU A 25 -3.89 -9.59 3.59
CA LEU A 25 -3.41 -9.28 2.24
C LEU A 25 -2.25 -8.29 2.29
N VAL A 26 -2.33 -7.27 3.16
CA VAL A 26 -1.23 -6.33 3.38
C VAL A 26 0.03 -7.06 3.83
N LEU A 27 -0.11 -7.98 4.78
CA LEU A 27 1.00 -8.77 5.28
C LEU A 27 1.62 -9.65 4.18
N ARG A 28 0.80 -10.29 3.33
CA ARG A 28 1.29 -11.06 2.18
C ARG A 28 2.03 -10.19 1.17
N ALA A 29 1.49 -9.03 0.82
CA ALA A 29 2.12 -8.09 -0.09
C ALA A 29 3.48 -7.59 0.45
N LEU A 30 3.54 -7.26 1.74
CA LEU A 30 4.80 -6.86 2.39
C LEU A 30 5.81 -8.02 2.43
N LYS A 31 5.38 -9.25 2.72
CA LYS A 31 6.24 -10.43 2.65
C LYS A 31 6.82 -10.64 1.24
N ARG A 32 6.00 -10.44 0.19
CA ARG A 32 6.46 -10.48 -1.22
C ARG A 32 7.45 -9.37 -1.53
N ALA A 33 7.28 -8.19 -0.93
CA ALA A 33 8.26 -7.10 -0.96
C ALA A 33 9.49 -7.33 -0.06
N ARG A 34 9.81 -8.59 0.28
CA ARG A 34 10.99 -8.98 1.09
C ARG A 34 10.99 -8.42 2.52
N PHE A 35 9.86 -7.94 3.02
CA PHE A 35 9.73 -7.65 4.44
C PHE A 35 9.51 -8.94 5.24
N TYR A 36 10.10 -9.00 6.42
CA TYR A 36 9.89 -10.09 7.37
C TYR A 36 9.32 -9.56 8.67
N GLU A 37 8.53 -10.37 9.35
CA GLU A 37 8.00 -10.08 10.67
C GLU A 37 9.13 -10.22 11.68
N TYR A 38 9.52 -9.10 12.31
CA TYR A 38 10.62 -9.07 13.27
C TYR A 38 10.11 -9.31 14.69
N HIS A 39 8.99 -8.67 15.05
CA HIS A 39 8.43 -8.77 16.38
C HIS A 39 6.93 -8.52 16.33
N GLN A 40 6.16 -9.19 17.17
CA GLN A 40 4.76 -8.90 17.37
C GLN A 40 4.50 -8.66 18.84
N THR A 41 3.95 -7.49 19.16
CA THR A 41 3.49 -7.16 20.50
C THR A 41 1.97 -7.07 20.47
N GLY A 42 1.30 -8.16 20.85
CA GLY A 42 -0.15 -8.29 20.80
C GLY A 42 -0.72 -7.98 19.41
N SER A 43 -1.50 -6.91 19.34
CA SER A 43 -2.17 -6.42 18.15
C SER A 43 -1.29 -5.63 17.17
N HIS A 44 0.01 -5.48 17.42
CA HIS A 44 0.93 -4.75 16.55
C HIS A 44 2.06 -5.65 16.06
N VAL A 45 2.14 -5.85 14.75
CA VAL A 45 3.21 -6.59 14.08
C VAL A 45 4.20 -5.59 13.52
N GLN A 46 5.46 -5.73 13.90
CA GLN A 46 6.56 -4.99 13.28
C GLN A 46 7.21 -5.80 12.17
N LEU A 47 7.33 -5.17 11.01
CA LEU A 47 8.09 -5.69 9.89
C LEU A 47 9.38 -4.91 9.69
N ARG A 48 10.41 -5.63 9.25
CA ARG A 48 11.72 -5.10 8.85
C ARG A 48 12.07 -5.60 7.46
N HIS A 49 12.91 -4.84 6.77
CA HIS A 49 13.48 -5.25 5.50
C HIS A 49 14.94 -5.68 5.72
N PRO A 50 15.40 -6.80 5.14
CA PRO A 50 16.78 -7.27 5.33
C PRO A 50 17.79 -6.31 4.69
N GLU A 51 17.48 -5.79 3.50
CA GLU A 51 18.37 -4.87 2.76
C GLU A 51 18.19 -3.40 3.17
N LYS A 52 17.04 -3.04 3.76
CA LYS A 52 16.69 -1.65 4.09
C LYS A 52 16.41 -1.54 5.58
N LEU A 53 17.48 -1.56 6.38
CA LEU A 53 17.42 -1.55 7.84
C LEU A 53 16.71 -0.30 8.41
N SER A 54 16.68 0.80 7.66
CA SER A 54 15.95 2.02 8.02
C SER A 54 14.43 1.89 7.87
N LEU A 55 13.94 0.91 7.10
CA LEU A 55 12.51 0.67 6.92
C LEU A 55 11.99 -0.23 8.03
N ARG A 56 11.28 0.40 8.98
CA ARG A 56 10.53 -0.28 10.04
C ARG A 56 9.06 0.07 9.88
N ILE A 57 8.24 -0.96 9.68
CA ILE A 57 6.80 -0.80 9.51
C ILE A 57 6.12 -1.40 10.72
N THR A 58 5.14 -0.69 11.28
CA THR A 58 4.28 -1.23 12.33
C THR A 58 2.87 -1.38 11.78
N ILE A 59 2.42 -2.63 11.66
CA ILE A 59 1.09 -3.01 11.18
C ILE A 59 0.21 -3.35 12.39
N PRO A 60 -0.91 -2.65 12.61
CA PRO A 60 -1.87 -3.08 13.61
C PRO A 60 -2.66 -4.29 13.09
N PHE A 61 -2.33 -5.48 13.58
CA PHE A 61 -2.94 -6.77 13.28
C PHE A 61 -4.12 -7.08 14.23
N HIS A 62 -5.05 -6.13 14.41
CA HIS A 62 -6.30 -6.34 15.18
C HIS A 62 -7.56 -5.93 14.43
N ARG A 63 -7.43 -5.27 13.27
CA ARG A 63 -8.57 -4.85 12.46
C ARG A 63 -8.77 -5.81 11.30
N LYS A 64 -10.04 -6.17 11.07
CA LYS A 64 -10.48 -6.95 9.90
C LYS A 64 -10.13 -6.22 8.59
N ASP A 65 -10.20 -4.88 8.58
CA ASP A 65 -9.96 -4.08 7.38
C ASP A 65 -9.18 -2.81 7.68
N PHE A 66 -8.21 -2.50 6.81
CA PHE A 66 -7.53 -1.22 6.85
C PHE A 66 -8.30 -0.15 6.08
N ALA A 67 -8.46 1.02 6.70
CA ALA A 67 -8.90 2.19 5.97
C ALA A 67 -7.86 2.56 4.89
N PRO A 68 -8.28 3.06 3.72
CA PRO A 68 -7.36 3.45 2.65
C PRO A 68 -6.33 4.48 3.10
N LYS A 69 -6.70 5.35 4.04
CA LYS A 69 -5.80 6.33 4.65
C LYS A 69 -4.66 5.65 5.44
N THR A 70 -4.97 4.62 6.22
CA THR A 70 -3.98 3.85 6.98
C THR A 70 -3.08 3.04 6.06
N LEU A 71 -3.65 2.39 5.03
CA LEU A 71 -2.86 1.70 4.00
C LEU A 71 -1.87 2.64 3.33
N LYS A 72 -2.30 3.84 2.95
CA LYS A 72 -1.42 4.83 2.32
C LYS A 72 -0.24 5.19 3.21
N THR A 73 -0.48 5.37 4.51
CA THR A 73 0.60 5.64 5.49
C THR A 73 1.56 4.45 5.59
N ILE A 74 1.03 3.23 5.68
CA ILE A 74 1.83 2.00 5.74
C ILE A 74 2.71 1.84 4.50
N ILE A 75 2.13 2.01 3.31
CA ILE A 75 2.83 1.91 2.02
C ILE A 75 3.94 2.96 1.94
N LYS A 76 3.67 4.19 2.37
CA LYS A 76 4.67 5.26 2.44
C LYS A 76 5.79 4.92 3.43
N GLN A 77 5.47 4.35 4.60
CA GLN A 77 6.47 3.88 5.56
C GLN A 77 7.29 2.69 5.04
N ALA A 78 6.69 1.85 4.20
CA ALA A 78 7.39 0.78 3.48
C ALA A 78 8.32 1.29 2.38
N GLY A 79 8.29 2.59 2.07
CA GLY A 79 9.02 3.15 0.93
C GLY A 79 8.53 2.59 -0.42
N LEU A 80 7.29 2.12 -0.46
CA LEU A 80 6.62 1.62 -1.68
C LEU A 80 5.68 2.69 -2.22
N THR A 81 5.36 2.63 -3.50
CA THR A 81 4.25 3.39 -4.08
C THR A 81 2.97 2.56 -4.05
N VAL A 82 1.81 3.22 -4.20
CA VAL A 82 0.52 2.52 -4.26
C VAL A 82 0.49 1.52 -5.42
N ASP A 83 1.09 1.87 -6.56
CA ASP A 83 1.21 0.99 -7.73
C ASP A 83 2.06 -0.25 -7.43
N GLU A 84 3.26 -0.07 -6.86
CA GLU A 84 4.13 -1.18 -6.48
C GLU A 84 3.45 -2.10 -5.45
N PHE A 85 2.73 -1.52 -4.50
CA PHE A 85 1.94 -2.28 -3.54
C PHE A 85 0.80 -3.06 -4.22
N LEU A 86 0.12 -2.47 -5.21
CA LEU A 86 -0.94 -3.15 -5.98
C LEU A 86 -0.40 -4.31 -6.82
N LYS A 87 0.84 -4.23 -7.35
CA LYS A 87 1.49 -5.35 -8.05
C LYS A 87 1.84 -6.52 -7.12
N LEU A 88 1.94 -6.26 -5.82
CA LEU A 88 2.29 -7.25 -4.79
C LEU A 88 1.07 -7.89 -4.12
N LEU A 89 -0.13 -7.35 -4.33
CA LEU A 89 -1.38 -8.03 -3.99
C LEU A 89 -1.57 -9.31 -4.82
#